data_AF-T1JP37-F1
#
_entry.id   AF-T1JP37-F1
#
_cell.length_a   1.000
_cell.length_b   1.000
_cell.length_c   1.000
_cell.angle_alpha   90.00
_cell.angle_beta   90.00
_cell.angle_gamma   90.00
#
_symmetry.space_group_name_H-M   'P 1'
#
loop_
_entity.id
_entity.type
_entity.pdbx_description
1 polymer ?
#
loop_
_entity_poly.entity_id
_entity_poly.type
_entity_poly.pdbx_seq_one_letter_code
_entity_poly.pdbx_strand_id
1 'polypeptide(L)'
;MIVSIGYPLILKTCHSFISQTFQTTSSQIEKTGSRSCAARATNFLKTINVVFSGSKATSKASLIEVNELNSDINAGFTGDYVWLVPVWTTNVVEAATSIQVIIQNETAKYYRDMTKGAGGSYRYLKMTYDYSEERIVNVKLWRTLDQDSIPSKSGWKYWTDNINYNRTDSLRYLVQD
;
A
#
# COMPACT_ATOMS: atom_id res chain seq x y z
N MET A 1 -15.28 -29.63 -22.16
CA MET A 1 -14.11 -29.31 -21.31
C MET A 1 -14.29 -27.88 -20.84
N ILE A 2 -14.75 -27.68 -19.60
CA ILE A 2 -14.89 -26.34 -19.01
C ILE A 2 -13.88 -26.29 -17.86
N VAL A 3 -12.88 -25.43 -18.00
CA VAL A 3 -11.86 -25.18 -16.97
C VAL A 3 -12.45 -24.16 -16.00
N SER A 4 -12.76 -24.59 -14.78
CA SER A 4 -13.15 -23.70 -13.69
C SER A 4 -11.89 -23.20 -12.99
N ILE A 5 -11.61 -21.91 -13.09
CA ILE A 5 -10.50 -21.27 -12.36
C ILE A 5 -11.08 -20.76 -11.04
N GLY A 6 -11.01 -21.58 -10.01
CA GLY A 6 -11.40 -21.19 -8.65
C GLY A 6 -10.30 -20.35 -8.01
N TYR A 7 -10.60 -19.10 -7.66
CA TYR A 7 -9.74 -18.28 -6.80
C TYR A 7 -9.98 -18.67 -5.33
N PRO A 8 -8.94 -18.84 -4.50
CA PRO A 8 -9.12 -19.13 -3.09
C PRO A 8 -9.59 -17.88 -2.33
N LEU A 9 -10.82 -17.93 -1.81
CA LEU A 9 -11.30 -17.03 -0.76
C LEU A 9 -10.58 -17.38 0.54
N ILE A 10 -9.64 -16.54 0.98
CA ILE A 10 -9.01 -16.67 2.30
C ILE A 10 -10.02 -16.18 3.35
N LEU A 11 -10.77 -17.11 3.93
CA LEU A 11 -11.56 -16.88 5.14
C LEU A 11 -10.62 -16.84 6.36
N LYS A 12 -10.38 -15.63 6.90
CA LYS A 12 -9.78 -15.49 8.23
C LYS A 12 -10.78 -15.95 9.30
N THR A 13 -10.52 -17.15 9.81
CA THR A 13 -10.82 -17.66 11.16
C THR A 13 -12.19 -17.34 11.76
N CYS A 14 -13.13 -18.26 11.59
CA CYS A 14 -14.08 -18.60 12.65
C CYS A 14 -13.80 -20.06 13.04
N HIS A 15 -13.60 -20.31 14.33
CA HIS A 15 -13.13 -21.58 14.90
C HIS A 15 -13.85 -22.82 14.34
N SER A 16 -13.03 -23.85 14.08
CA SER A 16 -13.34 -25.25 13.78
C SER A 16 -14.30 -25.50 12.63
N PHE A 17 -13.84 -26.08 11.51
CA PHE A 17 -14.66 -27.08 10.85
C PHE A 17 -13.83 -28.17 10.17
N ILE A 18 -14.28 -29.37 10.47
CA ILE A 18 -13.85 -30.71 10.06
C ILE A 18 -13.67 -30.79 8.54
N SER A 19 -12.55 -31.37 8.10
CA SER A 19 -12.36 -31.80 6.71
C SER A 19 -13.31 -32.96 6.44
N GLN A 20 -14.37 -32.72 5.66
CA GLN A 20 -15.15 -33.81 5.06
C GLN A 20 -15.33 -33.54 3.56
N THR A 21 -14.83 -34.49 2.78
CA THR A 21 -15.02 -34.61 1.35
C THR A 21 -16.47 -34.96 1.07
N PHE A 22 -17.26 -34.05 0.49
CA PHE A 22 -18.65 -34.34 0.13
C PHE A 22 -18.74 -34.95 -1.27
N GLN A 23 -18.98 -36.25 -1.36
CA GLN A 23 -19.69 -36.86 -2.48
C GLN A 23 -21.19 -36.78 -2.17
N THR A 24 -21.94 -35.97 -2.91
CA THR A 24 -23.37 -35.74 -2.64
C THR A 24 -24.23 -36.70 -3.46
N THR A 25 -25.04 -37.53 -2.79
CA THR A 25 -26.25 -38.13 -3.36
C THR A 25 -27.48 -37.42 -2.81
N SER A 26 -28.41 -37.10 -3.71
CA SER A 26 -29.57 -36.24 -3.47
C SER A 26 -30.65 -36.88 -2.60
N SER A 27 -30.57 -36.71 -1.28
CA SER A 27 -31.75 -36.60 -0.41
C SER A 27 -31.29 -36.31 1.01
N GLN A 28 -31.42 -35.06 1.46
CA GLN A 28 -31.56 -34.59 2.85
C GLN A 28 -31.06 -33.13 2.91
N ILE A 29 -31.92 -32.16 2.56
CA ILE A 29 -31.69 -30.74 2.91
C ILE A 29 -32.74 -30.38 3.95
N GLU A 30 -32.49 -30.76 5.21
CA GLU A 30 -33.18 -30.14 6.34
C GLU A 30 -32.41 -28.90 6.79
N LYS A 31 -33.00 -27.75 6.46
CA LYS A 31 -33.18 -26.59 7.36
C LYS A 31 -32.00 -26.27 8.29
N THR A 32 -30.91 -25.72 7.74
CA THR A 32 -29.93 -24.98 8.54
C THR A 32 -29.94 -23.51 8.13
N GLY A 33 -30.26 -22.63 9.09
CA GLY A 33 -30.37 -21.20 8.86
C GLY A 33 -29.12 -20.64 8.19
N SER A 34 -29.30 -20.09 6.99
CA SER A 34 -28.25 -19.40 6.24
C SER A 34 -27.82 -18.16 7.04
N ARG A 35 -26.73 -18.27 7.80
CA ARG A 35 -26.02 -17.10 8.30
C ARG A 35 -25.26 -16.52 7.12
N SER A 36 -25.85 -15.49 6.50
CA SER A 36 -25.20 -14.66 5.49
C SER A 36 -23.94 -14.04 6.09
N CYS A 37 -22.79 -14.68 5.89
CA CYS A 37 -21.49 -14.08 6.12
C CYS A 37 -21.21 -13.18 4.90
N ALA A 38 -21.49 -11.88 5.05
CA ALA A 38 -21.09 -10.92 4.03
C ALA A 38 -19.56 -10.80 4.08
N ALA A 39 -18.86 -11.60 3.27
CA ALA A 39 -17.43 -11.43 3.06
C ALA A 39 -17.23 -10.07 2.37
N ARG A 40 -16.70 -9.09 3.10
CA ARG A 40 -16.34 -7.79 2.53
C ARG A 40 -15.10 -8.01 1.67
N ALA A 41 -15.15 -7.62 0.41
CA ALA A 41 -13.96 -7.60 -0.44
C ALA A 41 -12.93 -6.66 0.20
N THR A 42 -11.77 -7.21 0.57
CA THR A 42 -10.64 -6.42 1.03
C THR A 42 -9.90 -5.89 -0.20
N ASN A 43 -9.68 -4.58 -0.24
CA ASN A 43 -8.82 -3.95 -1.23
C ASN A 43 -7.37 -3.98 -0.73
N PHE A 44 -6.48 -4.51 -1.55
CA PHE A 44 -5.05 -4.54 -1.31
C PHE A 44 -4.34 -3.50 -2.16
N LEU A 45 -3.25 -2.94 -1.65
CA LEU A 45 -2.41 -2.06 -2.44
C LEU A 45 -1.80 -2.85 -3.58
N LYS A 46 -2.00 -2.41 -4.82
CA LYS A 46 -1.34 -2.98 -6.00
C LYS A 46 -0.01 -2.28 -6.26
N THR A 47 -0.05 -0.95 -6.29
CA THR A 47 1.08 -0.08 -6.61
C THR A 47 0.79 1.34 -6.15
N ILE A 48 1.78 2.23 -6.22
CA ILE A 48 1.64 3.66 -5.99
C ILE A 48 2.12 4.40 -7.23
N ASN A 49 1.25 5.21 -7.83
CA ASN A 49 1.60 6.08 -8.94
C ASN A 49 2.21 7.39 -8.42
N VAL A 50 3.31 7.83 -9.04
CA VAL A 50 3.90 9.14 -8.81
C VAL A 50 3.33 10.12 -9.85
N VAL A 51 2.62 11.14 -9.37
CA VAL A 51 1.94 12.15 -10.20
C VAL A 51 2.57 13.52 -9.97
N PHE A 52 2.86 14.22 -11.07
CA PHE A 52 3.45 15.56 -11.06
C PHE A 52 2.40 16.62 -11.38
N SER A 53 2.52 17.80 -10.77
CA SER A 53 1.70 18.96 -11.08
C SER A 53 2.54 20.24 -11.00
N GLY A 54 2.31 21.16 -11.95
CA GLY A 54 2.88 22.51 -11.89
C GLY A 54 2.13 23.45 -10.93
N SER A 55 1.06 22.97 -10.28
CA SER A 55 0.29 23.74 -9.29
C SER A 55 0.07 22.94 -8.01
N LYS A 56 -0.11 23.66 -6.89
CA LYS A 56 -0.31 23.09 -5.54
C LYS A 56 -1.63 22.34 -5.36
N ALA A 57 -2.47 22.23 -6.40
CA ALA A 57 -3.72 21.50 -6.30
C ALA A 57 -3.45 20.03 -5.93
N THR A 58 -3.81 19.66 -4.70
CA THR A 58 -3.71 18.29 -4.20
C THR A 58 -4.63 17.38 -5.00
N SER A 59 -4.14 16.20 -5.39
CA SER A 59 -5.01 15.15 -5.89
C SER A 59 -5.83 14.60 -4.72
N LYS A 60 -7.16 14.69 -4.75
CA LYS A 60 -8.03 14.05 -3.73
C LYS A 60 -7.81 12.54 -3.61
N ALA A 61 -7.18 11.92 -4.62
CA ALA A 61 -6.83 10.52 -4.63
C ALA A 61 -5.42 10.21 -4.08
N SER A 62 -4.64 11.23 -3.68
CA SER A 62 -3.30 10.99 -3.12
C SER A 62 -3.36 10.41 -1.71
N LEU A 63 -2.25 9.83 -1.27
CA LEU A 63 -2.05 9.44 0.12
C LEU A 63 -2.28 10.63 1.04
N ILE A 64 -2.97 10.35 2.15
CA ILE A 64 -3.21 11.30 3.24
C ILE A 64 -1.98 11.32 4.14
N GLU A 65 -1.57 12.50 4.56
CA GLU A 65 -0.53 12.68 5.58
C GLU A 65 -1.19 12.71 6.96
N VAL A 66 -0.62 11.99 7.94
CA VAL A 66 -1.29 11.71 9.22
C VAL A 66 -1.09 12.76 10.30
N ASN A 67 -0.12 13.65 10.16
CA ASN A 67 0.20 14.70 11.12
C ASN A 67 -0.28 16.09 10.65
N GLU A 68 -1.22 16.13 9.69
CA GLU A 68 -1.81 17.35 9.11
C GLU A 68 -0.80 18.34 8.52
N LEU A 69 0.37 17.84 8.12
CA LEU A 69 1.37 18.57 7.37
C LEU A 69 1.04 18.52 5.86
N ASN A 70 2.06 18.62 5.02
CA ASN A 70 1.88 18.64 3.57
C ASN A 70 2.24 17.29 2.93
N SER A 71 1.26 16.71 2.20
CA SER A 71 1.38 15.43 1.50
C SER A 71 2.22 15.48 0.22
N ASP A 72 2.53 16.67 -0.31
CA ASP A 72 3.43 16.82 -1.46
C ASP A 72 4.85 16.38 -1.09
N ILE A 73 5.41 15.41 -1.84
CA ILE A 73 6.76 14.86 -1.61
C ILE A 73 7.86 15.91 -1.74
N ASN A 74 7.63 16.94 -2.57
CA ASN A 74 8.52 18.07 -2.75
C ASN A 74 8.20 19.27 -1.85
N ALA A 75 7.28 19.14 -0.89
CA ALA A 75 6.93 20.25 -0.02
C ALA A 75 8.11 20.73 0.82
N GLY A 76 8.54 21.98 0.59
CA GLY A 76 9.75 22.58 1.16
C GLY A 76 10.90 22.70 0.16
N PHE A 77 10.72 22.21 -1.07
CA PHE A 77 11.71 22.22 -2.14
C PHE A 77 11.17 22.91 -3.39
N THR A 78 12.08 23.24 -4.31
CA THR A 78 11.74 23.72 -5.65
C THR A 78 11.25 22.55 -6.53
N GLY A 79 10.69 22.86 -7.70
CA GLY A 79 10.30 21.86 -8.71
C GLY A 79 8.78 21.64 -8.78
N ASP A 80 8.41 20.51 -9.38
CA ASP A 80 7.00 20.13 -9.49
C ASP A 80 6.46 19.67 -8.13
N TYR A 81 5.16 19.87 -7.91
CA TYR A 81 4.44 19.19 -6.83
C TYR A 81 4.33 17.71 -7.15
N VAL A 82 4.62 16.86 -6.18
CA VAL A 82 4.67 15.41 -6.35
C VAL A 82 3.69 14.74 -5.39
N TRP A 83 2.74 14.01 -5.97
CA TRP A 83 1.69 13.30 -5.23
C TRP A 83 1.83 11.79 -5.42
N LEU A 84 1.70 11.05 -4.32
CA LEU A 84 1.65 9.58 -4.33
C LEU A 84 0.19 9.14 -4.36
N VAL A 85 -0.21 8.41 -5.40
CA VAL A 85 -1.60 7.97 -5.61
C VAL A 85 -1.65 6.46 -5.53
N PRO A 86 -2.22 5.86 -4.46
CA PRO A 86 -2.33 4.41 -4.35
C PRO A 86 -3.30 3.87 -5.39
N VAL A 87 -2.93 2.72 -5.96
CA VAL A 87 -3.79 1.91 -6.82
C VAL A 87 -4.15 0.67 -6.03
N TRP A 88 -5.44 0.42 -5.87
CA TRP A 88 -5.96 -0.71 -5.11
C TRP A 88 -6.41 -1.84 -6.04
N THR A 89 -6.37 -3.08 -5.55
CA THR A 89 -6.80 -4.28 -6.27
C THR A 89 -7.50 -5.26 -5.32
N THR A 90 -8.43 -6.05 -5.84
CA THR A 90 -8.99 -7.22 -5.13
C THR A 90 -8.28 -8.52 -5.51
N ASN A 91 -7.37 -8.48 -6.50
CA ASN A 91 -6.58 -9.64 -6.92
C ASN A 91 -5.37 -9.81 -5.99
N VAL A 92 -5.38 -10.86 -5.19
CA VAL A 92 -4.32 -11.18 -4.21
C VAL A 92 -2.94 -11.41 -4.84
N VAL A 93 -2.88 -11.82 -6.12
CA VAL A 93 -1.62 -12.06 -6.84
C VAL A 93 -0.97 -10.73 -7.26
N GLU A 94 -1.77 -9.68 -7.42
CA GLU A 94 -1.30 -8.33 -7.76
C GLU A 94 -1.08 -7.46 -6.52
N ALA A 95 -1.32 -8.00 -5.31
CA ALA A 95 -1.23 -7.27 -4.06
C ALA A 95 0.22 -7.16 -3.59
N ALA A 96 0.68 -5.93 -3.36
CA ALA A 96 1.99 -5.65 -2.79
C ALA A 96 2.06 -6.12 -1.33
N THR A 97 3.25 -6.61 -0.95
CA THR A 97 3.58 -7.03 0.42
C THR A 97 4.49 -6.05 1.12
N SER A 98 5.38 -5.39 0.37
CA SER A 98 6.25 -4.36 0.92
C SER A 98 6.42 -3.20 -0.05
N ILE A 99 6.84 -2.07 0.52
CA ILE A 99 7.24 -0.88 -0.21
C ILE A 99 8.68 -0.59 0.18
N GLN A 100 9.55 -0.43 -0.81
CA GLN A 100 10.95 -0.06 -0.63
C GLN A 100 11.20 1.32 -1.24
N VAL A 101 11.98 2.13 -0.54
CA VAL A 101 12.49 3.40 -1.03
C VAL A 101 13.90 3.18 -1.57
N ILE A 102 14.14 3.59 -2.81
CA ILE A 102 15.46 3.52 -3.44
C ILE A 102 15.95 4.95 -3.64
N ILE A 103 17.14 5.25 -3.13
CA ILE A 103 17.80 6.56 -3.30
C ILE A 103 19.15 6.32 -3.99
N GLN A 104 19.39 7.01 -5.10
CA GLN A 104 20.60 6.81 -5.89
C GLN A 104 20.99 8.07 -6.68
N ASN A 105 22.25 8.15 -7.09
CA ASN A 105 22.78 9.32 -7.81
C ASN A 105 22.54 9.26 -9.33
N GLU A 106 22.14 8.09 -9.85
CA GLU A 106 21.88 7.89 -11.28
C GLU A 106 20.39 7.74 -11.56
N THR A 107 19.96 8.12 -12.75
CA THR A 107 18.56 7.94 -13.19
C THR A 107 18.24 6.47 -13.41
N ALA A 108 17.05 6.02 -13.00
CA ALA A 108 16.54 4.69 -13.31
C ALA A 108 15.39 4.80 -14.31
N LYS A 109 15.62 4.38 -15.57
CA LYS A 109 14.68 4.55 -16.70
C LYS A 109 13.27 4.01 -16.43
N TYR A 110 13.15 2.95 -15.65
CA TYR A 110 11.89 2.26 -15.39
C TYR A 110 11.15 2.73 -14.14
N TYR A 111 11.73 3.66 -13.40
CA TYR A 111 11.11 4.23 -12.20
C TYR A 111 10.73 5.68 -12.41
N ARG A 112 9.72 6.12 -11.67
CA ARG A 112 9.28 7.51 -11.66
C ARG A 112 9.95 8.22 -10.51
N ASP A 113 10.79 9.20 -10.82
CA ASP A 113 11.49 9.98 -9.81
C ASP A 113 10.50 10.80 -8.96
N MET A 114 10.58 10.65 -7.65
CA MET A 114 9.76 11.38 -6.69
C MET A 114 10.29 12.80 -6.42
N THR A 115 11.40 13.21 -7.01
CA THR A 115 12.02 14.53 -6.83
C THR A 115 12.05 15.38 -8.09
N LYS A 116 11.07 15.21 -8.97
CA LYS A 116 11.04 15.93 -10.25
C LYS A 116 11.21 17.44 -10.08
N GLY A 117 12.29 17.98 -10.64
CA GLY A 117 12.62 19.41 -10.61
C GLY A 117 13.23 19.93 -9.30
N ALA A 118 13.35 19.10 -8.26
CA ALA A 118 13.94 19.49 -6.98
C ALA A 118 15.47 19.34 -6.93
N GLY A 119 16.05 18.58 -7.87
CA GLY A 119 17.47 18.24 -7.88
C GLY A 119 17.88 17.25 -6.77
N GLY A 120 19.18 17.00 -6.65
CA GLY A 120 19.73 16.02 -5.69
C GLY A 120 19.67 14.57 -6.17
N SER A 121 19.85 13.62 -5.25
CA SER A 121 19.75 12.18 -5.54
C SER A 121 18.30 11.79 -5.89
N TYR A 122 18.16 10.97 -6.93
CA TYR A 122 16.88 10.44 -7.39
C TYR A 122 16.28 9.47 -6.39
N ARG A 123 14.94 9.40 -6.37
CA ARG A 123 14.20 8.67 -5.33
C ARG A 123 13.04 7.93 -5.95
N TYR A 124 12.95 6.64 -5.68
CA TYR A 124 11.98 5.76 -6.31
C TYR A 124 11.25 4.90 -5.28
N LEU A 125 10.01 4.53 -5.60
CA LEU A 125 9.29 3.46 -4.90
C LEU A 125 9.43 2.16 -5.70
N LYS A 126 9.73 1.09 -4.98
CA LYS A 126 9.68 -0.27 -5.50
C LYS A 126 8.72 -1.09 -4.64
N MET A 127 7.74 -1.71 -5.28
CA MET A 127 6.82 -2.64 -4.62
C MET A 127 7.37 -4.06 -4.75
N THR A 128 7.21 -4.88 -3.71
CA THR A 128 7.47 -6.32 -3.77
C THR A 128 6.16 -7.09 -3.65
N TYR A 129 6.16 -8.32 -4.16
CA TYR A 129 5.00 -9.20 -4.23
C TYR A 129 5.43 -10.60 -3.78
N ASP A 130 5.23 -10.92 -2.51
CA ASP A 130 5.57 -12.22 -1.94
C ASP A 130 4.29 -13.00 -1.51
N TYR A 131 4.23 -14.28 -1.85
CA TYR A 131 3.06 -15.11 -1.53
C TYR A 131 2.92 -15.40 -0.03
N SER A 132 3.97 -15.29 0.76
CA SER A 132 3.99 -15.67 2.18
C SER A 132 3.68 -14.53 3.17
N GLU A 133 3.58 -13.28 2.69
CA GLU A 133 3.93 -12.11 3.52
C GLU A 133 2.83 -11.18 4.10
N GLU A 134 1.55 -11.49 4.34
CA GLU A 134 0.53 -10.41 4.55
C GLU A 134 0.49 -9.38 3.40
N ARG A 135 -0.67 -8.76 3.17
CA ARG A 135 -0.85 -7.81 2.05
C ARG A 135 -1.16 -6.45 2.61
N ILE A 136 -0.62 -5.42 1.96
CA ILE A 136 -0.83 -4.05 2.39
C ILE A 136 -2.29 -3.67 2.12
N VAL A 137 -3.06 -3.40 3.17
CA VAL A 137 -4.47 -2.99 3.08
C VAL A 137 -4.67 -1.51 3.38
N ASN A 138 -3.66 -0.87 3.96
CA ASN A 138 -3.65 0.54 4.29
C ASN A 138 -2.24 1.09 4.11
N VAL A 139 -2.14 2.29 3.56
CA VAL A 139 -0.88 3.03 3.47
C VAL A 139 -1.17 4.51 3.65
N LYS A 140 -0.36 5.17 4.47
CA LYS A 140 -0.42 6.62 4.68
C LYS A 140 0.95 7.23 4.58
N LEU A 141 0.97 8.55 4.45
CA LEU A 141 2.20 9.32 4.56
C LEU A 141 2.36 9.78 6.01
N TRP A 142 3.56 9.62 6.56
CA TRP A 142 3.93 10.19 7.85
C TRP A 142 5.06 11.19 7.64
N ARG A 143 4.88 12.40 8.16
CA ARG A 143 5.88 13.46 8.10
C ARG A 143 6.10 14.08 9.48
N THR A 144 7.34 14.41 9.78
CA THR A 144 7.70 15.13 11.00
C THR A 144 8.85 16.10 10.73
N LEU A 145 8.94 17.15 11.57
CA LEU A 145 10.12 18.02 11.64
C LEU A 145 11.11 17.55 12.73
N ASP A 146 10.64 16.74 13.68
CA ASP A 146 11.44 16.16 14.75
C ASP A 146 12.29 14.98 14.22
N GLN A 147 13.61 15.14 14.25
CA GLN A 147 14.57 14.14 13.73
C GLN A 147 14.64 12.87 14.58
N ASP A 148 14.18 12.91 15.84
CA ASP A 148 14.18 11.76 16.76
C ASP A 148 12.83 11.00 16.77
N SER A 149 11.87 11.52 16.02
CA SER A 149 10.55 10.92 15.88
C SER A 149 10.59 9.79 14.85
N ILE A 150 10.07 8.64 15.26
CA ILE A 150 9.99 7.42 14.43
C ILE A 150 8.54 6.91 14.41
N PRO A 151 8.06 6.36 13.29
CA PRO A 151 6.67 5.91 13.17
C PRO A 151 6.20 4.93 14.24
N SER A 152 7.07 4.02 14.69
CA SER A 152 6.73 3.03 15.72
C SER A 152 6.33 3.62 17.07
N LYS A 153 6.90 4.77 17.47
CA LYS A 153 6.49 5.51 18.68
C LYS A 153 5.06 6.06 18.57
N SER A 154 4.54 6.18 17.35
CA SER A 154 3.17 6.61 17.05
C SER A 154 2.22 5.44 16.75
N GLY A 155 2.64 4.19 16.99
CA GLY A 155 1.80 3.00 16.85
C GLY A 155 1.80 2.34 15.46
N TRP A 156 2.60 2.83 14.51
CA TRP A 156 2.70 2.21 13.18
C TRP A 156 3.54 0.94 13.22
N LYS A 157 2.98 -0.17 12.71
CA LYS A 157 3.62 -1.49 12.72
C LYS A 157 4.73 -1.60 11.68
N TYR A 158 4.51 -1.06 10.48
CA TYR A 158 5.48 -1.09 9.39
C TYR A 158 5.68 0.30 8.77
N TRP A 159 6.91 0.59 8.36
CA TRP A 159 7.26 1.82 7.66
C TRP A 159 8.47 1.62 6.73
N THR A 160 8.62 2.50 5.74
CA THR A 160 9.76 2.50 4.82
C THR A 160 11.01 3.12 5.43
N ASP A 161 12.12 3.17 4.70
CA ASP A 161 13.19 4.11 4.99
C ASP A 161 12.75 5.58 4.79
N ASN A 162 13.56 6.51 5.29
CA ASN A 162 13.29 7.95 5.17
C ASN A 162 13.34 8.39 3.69
N ILE A 163 12.16 8.67 3.14
CA ILE A 163 11.97 9.19 1.78
C ILE A 163 12.72 10.50 1.59
N ASN A 164 12.98 11.29 2.63
CA ASN A 164 13.71 12.55 2.54
C ASN A 164 15.19 12.47 2.98
N TYR A 165 15.77 11.28 3.17
CA TYR A 165 17.20 11.14 3.49
C TYR A 165 18.13 11.97 2.57
N ASN A 166 19.10 12.68 3.12
CA ASN A 166 19.94 13.66 2.41
C ASN A 166 19.19 14.86 1.79
N ARG A 167 17.97 15.15 2.26
CA ARG A 167 17.28 16.43 2.04
C ARG A 167 17.01 17.07 3.39
N THR A 168 17.13 18.40 3.49
CA THR A 168 16.89 19.13 4.74
C THR A 168 15.39 19.19 5.05
N ASP A 169 15.03 19.47 6.31
CA ASP A 169 13.72 20.03 6.70
C ASP A 169 12.53 19.08 6.96
N SER A 170 12.64 17.76 6.80
CA SER A 170 11.66 16.81 7.41
C SER A 170 12.02 15.35 7.16
N LEU A 171 11.67 14.47 8.11
CA LEU A 171 11.61 13.03 7.86
C LEU A 171 10.27 12.68 7.20
N ARG A 172 10.29 11.72 6.29
CA ARG A 172 9.08 11.26 5.58
C ARG A 172 9.10 9.77 5.36
N TYR A 173 8.00 9.10 5.71
CA TYR A 173 7.87 7.65 5.60
C TYR A 173 6.51 7.29 5.00
N LEU A 174 6.44 6.14 4.31
CA LEU A 174 5.17 5.46 4.10
C LEU A 174 4.95 4.51 5.27
N VAL A 175 3.78 4.58 5.88
CA VAL A 175 3.40 3.79 7.07
C VAL A 175 2.22 2.89 6.79
N GLN A 176 2.17 1.72 7.43
CA GLN A 176 1.18 0.67 7.23
C GLN A 176 0.75 0.06 8.58
N ASP A 177 -0.49 -0.40 8.66
CA ASP A 177 -1.10 -1.06 9.83
C ASP A 177 -1.06 -2.58 9.71
#